data_AF-A0A1S1SRG2-F1
#
_entry.id   AF-A0A1S1SRG2-F1
#
_cell.length_a   1.000
_cell.length_b   1.000
_cell.length_c   1.000
_cell.angle_alpha   90.00
_cell.angle_beta   90.00
_cell.angle_gamma   90.00
#
_symmetry.space_group_name_H-M   'P 1'
#
loop_
_entity.id
_entity.type
_entity.pdbx_description
1 polymer ?
#
loop_
_entity_poly.entity_id
_entity_poly.type
_entity_poly.pdbx_seq_one_letter_code
_entity_poly.pdbx_strand_id
1 'polypeptide(L)'
;MPQKVTPEKLQKLTLMLGQTVAALRVNEILTCRLLRWAAAQSDDPQRFIEASLEATRSELQSAGRADGSTATAKAVDEALEYVDELAARIGPRMPRERPARESKSLTPLEGYHFPSFTSAPARDPNEAAGERRS
;
A
#
# COMPACT_ATOMS: atom_id res chain seq x y z
N MET A 1 6.46 26.06 28.27
CA MET A 1 5.07 25.58 28.44
C MET A 1 4.73 24.64 27.29
N PRO A 2 4.53 23.33 27.51
CA PRO A 2 4.12 22.42 26.44
C PRO A 2 2.67 22.76 26.03
N GLN A 3 2.44 23.01 24.74
CA GLN A 3 1.09 23.26 24.23
C GLN A 3 0.26 21.97 24.37
N LYS A 4 -0.85 22.03 25.12
CA LYS A 4 -1.80 20.91 25.21
C LYS A 4 -2.41 20.65 23.82
N VAL A 5 -2.31 19.42 23.33
CA VAL A 5 -2.98 18.98 22.11
C VAL A 5 -4.49 19.01 22.37
N THR A 6 -5.23 19.81 21.61
CA THR A 6 -6.69 19.86 21.71
C THR A 6 -7.30 18.63 21.03
N PRO A 7 -8.48 18.16 21.47
CA PRO A 7 -9.15 17.00 20.87
C PRO A 7 -9.37 17.16 19.36
N GLU A 8 -9.69 18.37 18.90
CA GLU A 8 -9.83 18.70 17.47
C GLU A 8 -8.52 18.54 16.69
N LYS A 9 -7.39 19.00 17.27
CA LYS A 9 -6.07 18.81 16.65
C LYS A 9 -5.73 17.32 16.57
N LEU A 10 -6.06 16.56 17.61
CA LEU A 10 -5.84 15.11 17.67
C LEU A 10 -6.67 14.39 16.59
N GLN A 11 -7.94 14.75 16.45
CA GLN A 11 -8.82 14.20 15.40
C GLN A 11 -8.30 14.53 13.99
N LYS A 12 -7.84 15.76 13.76
CA LYS A 12 -7.24 16.15 12.47
C LYS A 12 -5.97 15.37 12.17
N LEU A 13 -5.10 15.17 13.16
CA LEU A 13 -3.87 14.38 13.00
C LEU A 13 -4.20 12.91 12.68
N THR A 14 -5.19 12.31 13.36
CA THR A 14 -5.65 10.95 13.05
C THR A 14 -6.17 10.83 11.62
N LEU A 15 -6.94 11.81 11.15
CA LEU A 15 -7.43 11.83 9.77
C LEU A 15 -6.28 11.91 8.76
N MET A 16 -5.33 12.83 8.98
CA MET A 16 -4.17 13.00 8.11
C MET A 16 -3.28 11.75 8.08
N LEU A 17 -3.10 11.09 9.23
CA LEU A 17 -2.38 9.84 9.32
C LEU A 17 -3.09 8.74 8.52
N GLY A 18 -4.41 8.61 8.66
CA GLY A 18 -5.22 7.65 7.89
C GLY A 18 -5.12 7.87 6.39
N GLN A 19 -5.20 9.12 5.93
CA GLN A 19 -5.03 9.49 4.52
C GLN A 19 -3.62 9.16 4.01
N THR A 20 -2.59 9.41 4.82
CA THR A 20 -1.20 9.10 4.47
C THR A 20 -0.99 7.60 4.33
N VAL A 21 -1.49 6.81 5.28
CA VAL A 21 -1.40 5.34 5.21
C VAL A 21 -2.14 4.80 3.99
N ALA A 22 -3.32 5.34 3.68
CA ALA A 22 -4.06 4.94 2.47
C ALA A 22 -3.28 5.24 1.19
N ALA A 23 -2.67 6.42 1.09
CA ALA A 23 -1.84 6.79 -0.06
C ALA A 23 -0.62 5.87 -0.20
N LEU A 24 0.06 5.54 0.90
CA LEU A 24 1.19 4.62 0.90
C LEU A 24 0.78 3.21 0.43
N ARG A 25 -0.39 2.71 0.86
CA ARG A 25 -0.91 1.41 0.41
C ARG A 25 -1.27 1.39 -1.08
N VAL A 26 -1.85 2.48 -1.60
CA VAL A 26 -2.11 2.59 -3.04
C VAL A 26 -0.81 2.58 -3.84
N ASN A 27 0.20 3.32 -3.39
CA ASN A 27 1.51 3.35 -4.02
C ASN A 27 2.17 1.96 -4.01
N GLU A 28 2.13 1.25 -2.88
CA GLU A 28 2.63 -0.14 -2.79
C GLU A 28 1.97 -1.05 -3.83
N ILE A 29 0.64 -1.01 -3.94
CA ILE A 29 -0.12 -1.84 -4.89
C ILE A 29 0.29 -1.52 -6.33
N LEU A 30 0.42 -0.23 -6.66
CA LEU A 30 0.83 0.21 -7.99
C LEU A 30 2.25 -0.24 -8.33
N THR A 31 3.20 -0.05 -7.41
CA THR A 31 4.59 -0.50 -7.57
C THR A 31 4.67 -2.00 -7.79
N CYS A 32 3.94 -2.80 -7.00
CA CYS A 32 3.87 -4.25 -7.21
C CYS A 32 3.33 -4.63 -8.59
N ARG A 33 2.29 -3.93 -9.06
CA ARG A 33 1.70 -4.19 -10.38
C ARG A 33 2.65 -3.82 -11.50
N LEU A 34 3.32 -2.69 -11.40
CA LEU A 34 4.34 -2.24 -12.35
C LEU A 34 5.50 -3.23 -12.40
N LEU A 35 5.99 -3.68 -11.25
CA LEU A 35 7.08 -4.66 -11.20
C LEU A 35 6.69 -5.98 -11.84
N ARG A 36 5.48 -6.50 -11.57
CA ARG A 36 4.98 -7.72 -12.23
C ARG A 36 4.78 -7.53 -13.73
N TRP A 37 4.26 -6.38 -14.14
CA TRP A 37 4.07 -6.06 -15.56
C TRP A 37 5.41 -5.98 -16.29
N ALA A 38 6.41 -5.32 -15.71
CA ALA A 38 7.74 -5.22 -16.28
C ALA A 38 8.43 -6.60 -16.34
N ALA A 39 8.32 -7.39 -15.27
CA ALA A 39 8.84 -8.75 -15.22
C ALA A 39 8.25 -9.63 -16.33
N ALA A 40 6.96 -9.50 -16.63
CA ALA A 40 6.31 -10.25 -17.70
C ALA A 40 6.81 -9.91 -19.12
N GLN A 41 7.55 -8.81 -19.28
CA GLN A 41 8.22 -8.45 -20.53
C GLN A 41 9.67 -8.98 -20.61
N SER A 42 10.16 -9.62 -19.55
CA SER A 42 11.50 -10.21 -19.49
C SER A 42 11.46 -11.70 -19.87
N ASP A 43 12.58 -12.19 -20.40
CA ASP A 43 12.78 -13.62 -20.68
C ASP A 43 12.75 -14.48 -19.40
N ASP A 44 13.15 -13.89 -18.27
CA ASP A 44 13.10 -14.52 -16.94
C ASP A 44 12.47 -13.55 -15.92
N PRO A 45 11.12 -13.58 -15.80
CA PRO A 45 10.39 -12.70 -14.90
C PRO A 45 10.82 -12.82 -13.44
N GLN A 46 11.20 -14.01 -13.00
CA GLN A 46 11.55 -14.25 -11.61
C GLN A 46 12.92 -13.65 -11.30
N ARG A 47 13.90 -13.92 -12.15
CA ARG A 47 15.22 -13.29 -12.03
C ARG A 47 15.15 -11.77 -12.15
N PHE A 48 14.25 -11.24 -12.98
CA PHE A 48 14.03 -9.79 -13.08
C PHE A 48 13.53 -9.20 -11.75
N ILE A 49 12.55 -9.85 -11.12
CA ILE A 49 12.01 -9.42 -9.82
C ILE A 49 13.10 -9.49 -8.75
N GLU A 50 13.84 -10.60 -8.69
CA GLU A 50 14.94 -10.79 -7.73
C GLU A 50 16.01 -9.71 -7.88
N ALA A 51 16.44 -9.43 -9.12
CA ALA A 51 17.42 -8.37 -9.40
C ALA A 51 16.91 -6.97 -8.99
N SER A 52 15.63 -6.68 -9.23
CA SER A 52 15.01 -5.40 -8.87
C SER A 52 14.91 -5.21 -7.35
N LEU A 53 14.58 -6.28 -6.62
CA LEU A 53 14.53 -6.27 -5.17
C LEU A 53 15.94 -6.12 -4.57
N GLU A 54 16.93 -6.79 -5.15
CA GLU A 54 18.32 -6.67 -4.69
C GLU A 54 18.89 -5.27 -4.93
N ALA A 55 18.58 -4.65 -6.07
CA ALA A 55 18.92 -3.25 -6.31
C ALA A 55 18.30 -2.34 -5.24
N THR A 56 17.02 -2.53 -4.92
CA THR A 56 16.34 -1.79 -3.85
C THR A 56 17.02 -1.97 -2.48
N ARG A 57 17.40 -3.21 -2.13
CA ARG A 57 18.13 -3.47 -0.87
C ARG A 57 19.47 -2.73 -0.83
N SER A 58 20.23 -2.79 -1.91
CA SER A 58 21.52 -2.10 -2.03
C SER A 58 21.37 -0.59 -1.89
N GLU A 59 20.34 0.01 -2.51
CA GLU A 59 20.05 1.44 -2.42
C GLU A 59 19.68 1.85 -0.98
N LEU A 60 18.82 1.08 -0.31
CA LEU A 60 18.44 1.32 1.09
C LEU A 60 19.64 1.25 2.03
N GLN A 61 20.48 0.22 1.88
CA GLN A 61 21.71 0.09 2.68
C GLN A 61 22.68 1.25 2.41
N SER A 62 22.81 1.68 1.16
CA SER A 62 23.65 2.83 0.79
C SER A 62 23.12 4.12 1.42
N ALA A 63 21.81 4.36 1.37
CA ALA A 63 21.18 5.52 1.98
C ALA A 63 21.38 5.55 3.51
N GLY A 64 21.25 4.39 4.17
CA GLY A 64 21.50 4.28 5.62
C GLY A 64 22.93 4.59 6.02
N ARG A 65 23.91 4.12 5.23
CA ARG A 65 25.34 4.39 5.48
C ARG A 65 25.72 5.86 5.23
N ALA A 66 25.08 6.50 4.26
CA ALA A 66 25.37 7.89 3.91
C ALA A 66 24.94 8.89 4.99
N ASP A 67 23.83 8.62 5.69
CA ASP A 67 23.29 9.53 6.70
C ASP A 67 23.96 9.39 8.07
N GLY A 68 24.49 8.20 8.41
CA GLY A 68 25.26 7.95 9.64
C GLY A 68 24.48 8.10 10.95
N SER A 69 23.18 8.40 10.89
CA SER A 69 22.28 8.55 12.03
C SER A 69 21.72 7.21 12.50
N THR A 70 21.62 7.03 13.82
CA THR A 70 21.00 5.85 14.43
C THR A 70 19.50 5.74 14.11
N ALA A 71 18.80 6.86 13.95
CA ALA A 71 17.40 6.88 13.57
C ALA A 71 17.21 6.37 12.12
N THR A 72 18.11 6.76 11.23
CA THR A 72 18.09 6.37 9.82
C THR A 72 18.51 4.92 9.64
N ALA A 73 19.49 4.43 10.41
CA ALA A 73 19.84 3.01 10.44
C ALA A 73 18.63 2.14 10.80
N LYS A 74 17.89 2.50 11.86
CA LYS A 74 16.68 1.77 12.25
C LYS A 74 15.59 1.83 11.18
N ALA A 75 15.37 2.99 10.57
CA ALA A 75 14.40 3.13 9.48
C ALA A 75 14.78 2.29 8.25
N VAL A 76 16.08 2.13 7.98
CA VAL A 76 16.59 1.26 6.91
C VAL A 76 16.37 -0.21 7.24
N ASP A 77 16.63 -0.63 8.48
CA ASP A 77 16.36 -2.02 8.90
C ASP A 77 14.88 -2.37 8.75
N GLU A 78 13.97 -1.50 9.23
CA GLU A 78 12.52 -1.67 9.07
C GLU A 78 12.11 -1.69 7.58
N ALA A 79 12.75 -0.87 6.73
CA ALA A 79 12.50 -0.87 5.29
C ALA A 79 12.98 -2.16 4.62
N LEU A 80 14.13 -2.72 5.03
CA LEU A 80 14.67 -3.97 4.50
C LEU A 80 13.78 -5.16 4.87
N GLU A 81 13.32 -5.25 6.12
CA GLU A 81 12.35 -6.27 6.55
C GLU A 81 11.08 -6.20 5.69
N TYR A 82 10.58 -5.00 5.44
CA TYR A 82 9.40 -4.81 4.61
C TYR A 82 9.62 -5.18 3.14
N VAL A 83 10.82 -4.92 2.59
CA VAL A 83 11.19 -5.37 1.23
C VAL A 83 11.19 -6.89 1.14
N ASP A 84 11.62 -7.60 2.18
CA ASP A 84 11.60 -9.06 2.23
C ASP A 84 10.17 -9.62 2.29
N GLU A 85 9.28 -9.00 3.08
CA GLU A 85 7.85 -9.32 3.07
C GLU A 85 7.21 -9.10 1.69
N LEU A 86 7.60 -8.00 1.02
CA LEU A 86 7.10 -7.67 -0.30
C LEU A 86 7.58 -8.67 -1.36
N ALA A 87 8.86 -9.09 -1.27
CA ALA A 87 9.43 -10.12 -2.12
C ALA A 87 8.63 -11.42 -2.03
N ALA A 88 8.29 -11.86 -0.82
CA ALA A 88 7.47 -13.06 -0.59
C ALA A 88 6.06 -12.96 -1.20
N ARG A 89 5.49 -11.74 -1.28
CA ARG A 89 4.17 -11.49 -1.88
C ARG A 89 4.20 -11.33 -3.40
N ILE A 90 5.34 -10.92 -3.97
CA ILE A 90 5.51 -10.71 -5.41
C ILE A 90 5.97 -11.99 -6.11
N GLY A 91 6.73 -12.85 -5.41
CA GLY A 91 7.18 -14.15 -5.91
C GLY A 91 6.05 -15.02 -6.48
N PRO A 92 6.38 -16.02 -7.30
CA PRO A 92 5.40 -16.78 -8.04
C PRO A 92 4.39 -17.44 -7.08
N ARG A 93 3.15 -16.95 -7.09
CA ARG A 93 2.02 -17.82 -6.76
C ARG A 93 1.98 -18.84 -7.89
N MET A 94 2.52 -20.03 -7.63
CA MET A 94 2.37 -21.21 -8.50
C MET A 94 0.98 -21.17 -9.15
N PRO A 95 0.89 -21.13 -10.50
CA PRO A 95 -0.40 -21.21 -11.15
C PRO A 95 -1.03 -22.53 -10.74
N ARG A 96 -2.10 -22.49 -9.95
CA ARG A 96 -3.04 -23.61 -9.94
C ARG A 96 -3.53 -23.68 -11.39
N GLU A 97 -3.13 -24.72 -12.11
CA GLU A 97 -3.59 -25.01 -13.47
C GLU A 97 -5.09 -24.71 -13.57
N ARG A 98 -5.43 -23.62 -14.24
CA ARG A 98 -6.80 -23.40 -14.72
C ARG A 98 -6.75 -23.71 -16.21
N PRO A 99 -7.58 -24.64 -16.69
CA PRO A 99 -7.57 -25.01 -18.10
C PRO A 99 -7.87 -23.78 -18.96
N ALA A 100 -7.12 -23.67 -20.06
CA ALA A 100 -7.17 -22.56 -21.01
C ALA A 100 -8.61 -22.27 -21.43
N ARG A 101 -9.06 -21.04 -21.18
CA ARG A 101 -10.30 -20.54 -21.77
C ARG A 101 -9.97 -19.35 -22.66
N GLU A 102 -10.43 -19.48 -23.88
CA GLU A 102 -10.11 -18.67 -25.04
C GLU A 102 -10.22 -17.16 -24.79
N SER A 103 -9.26 -16.47 -25.40
CA SER A 103 -9.15 -15.02 -25.55
C SER A 103 -10.47 -14.34 -25.92
N LYS A 104 -10.96 -13.48 -25.03
CA LYS A 104 -11.80 -12.31 -25.32
C LYS A 104 -11.70 -11.29 -24.17
N SER A 105 -11.36 -10.06 -24.55
CA SER A 105 -11.41 -8.79 -23.79
C SER A 105 -10.64 -8.72 -22.45
N LEU A 106 -9.56 -7.93 -22.45
CA LEU A 106 -8.85 -7.46 -21.28
C LEU A 106 -9.70 -6.44 -20.49
N THR A 107 -10.32 -6.86 -19.40
CA THR A 107 -10.68 -6.00 -18.26
C THR A 107 -9.89 -6.47 -17.04
N PRO A 108 -8.75 -5.85 -16.69
CA PRO A 108 -7.90 -6.30 -15.57
C PRO A 108 -8.51 -6.04 -14.17
N LEU A 109 -9.75 -5.57 -14.08
CA LEU A 109 -10.33 -5.02 -12.86
C LEU A 109 -11.43 -5.87 -12.21
N GLU A 110 -11.93 -6.93 -12.84
CA GLU A 110 -13.15 -7.63 -12.36
C GLU A 110 -12.96 -8.55 -11.13
N GLY A 111 -11.74 -8.67 -10.58
CA GLY A 111 -11.46 -9.58 -9.46
C GLY A 111 -11.11 -8.92 -8.13
N TYR A 112 -11.05 -7.59 -8.05
CA TYR A 112 -10.49 -6.91 -6.87
C TYR A 112 -11.55 -6.15 -6.08
N HIS A 113 -11.92 -6.72 -4.93
CA HIS A 113 -12.70 -6.02 -3.90
C HIS A 113 -11.78 -5.05 -3.16
N PHE A 114 -11.92 -3.75 -3.46
CA PHE A 114 -11.31 -2.70 -2.64
C PHE A 114 -12.06 -2.60 -1.31
N PRO A 115 -11.37 -2.52 -0.15
CA PRO A 115 -12.04 -2.16 1.09
C PRO A 115 -12.68 -0.78 0.94
N SER A 116 -13.96 -0.66 1.30
CA SER A 116 -14.61 0.65 1.39
C SER A 116 -13.98 1.43 2.54
N PHE A 117 -13.12 2.42 2.22
CA PHE A 117 -12.47 3.26 3.23
C PHE A 117 -13.32 4.47 3.68
N THR A 118 -14.57 4.54 3.25
CA THR A 118 -15.52 5.59 3.66
C THR A 118 -16.90 5.01 3.92
N SER A 119 -17.04 4.20 4.97
CA SER A 119 -18.34 4.11 5.66
C SER A 119 -18.35 5.19 6.75
N ALA A 120 -18.58 6.44 6.34
CA ALA A 120 -19.19 7.38 7.27
C ALA A 120 -20.56 6.79 7.63
N PRO A 121 -20.96 6.69 8.91
CA PRO A 121 -22.33 6.33 9.22
C PRO A 121 -23.23 7.35 8.53
N ALA A 122 -24.10 6.87 7.65
CA ALA A 122 -25.15 7.69 7.08
C ALA A 122 -25.96 8.23 8.26
N ARG A 123 -25.80 9.52 8.56
CA ARG A 123 -26.68 10.22 9.48
C ARG A 123 -28.04 10.24 8.79
N ASP A 124 -29.01 9.55 9.38
CA ASP A 124 -30.37 9.50 8.86
C ASP A 124 -30.87 10.94 8.63
N PRO A 125 -31.28 11.31 7.41
CA PRO A 125 -31.85 12.62 7.15
C PRO A 125 -33.23 12.81 7.81
N ASN A 126 -33.74 11.81 8.53
CA ASN A 126 -35.06 11.82 9.12
C ASN A 126 -35.11 12.18 10.62
N GLU A 127 -33.96 12.42 11.28
CA GLU A 127 -33.92 12.84 12.69
C GLU A 127 -34.04 14.36 12.89
N ALA A 128 -34.00 15.16 11.81
CA ALA A 128 -34.12 16.62 11.88
C ALA A 128 -35.54 17.15 11.57
N ALA A 129 -36.52 16.28 11.32
CA ALA A 129 -37.89 16.67 10.95
C ALA A 129 -38.95 16.28 11.99
N GLY A 130 -38.55 16.09 13.25
CA GLY A 130 -39.40 15.59 14.33
C GLY A 130 -39.47 16.47 15.57
N GLU A 131 -39.19 17.78 15.49
CA GLU A 131 -39.38 18.66 16.65
C GLU A 131 -39.86 20.06 16.24
N ARG A 132 -40.99 20.08 15.53
CA ARG A 132 -41.91 21.23 15.51
C ARG A 132 -43.34 20.73 15.35
N ARG A 133 -44.05 20.59 16.47
CA ARG A 133 -45.48 20.92 16.59
C ARG A 133 -45.92 20.76 18.05
N SER A 134 -46.27 21.92 18.62
CA SER A 134 -47.32 22.20 19.59
C SER A 134 -47.41 21.35 20.85
#